data_AF-A0A101F2P2-F1
#
_entry.id   AF-A0A101F2P2-F1
#
_cell.length_a   1.000
_cell.length_b   1.000
_cell.length_c   1.000
_cell.angle_alpha   90.00
_cell.angle_beta   90.00
_cell.angle_gamma   90.00
#
_symmetry.space_group_name_H-M   'P 1'
#
loop_
_entity.id
_entity.type
_entity.pdbx_description
1 polymer ?
#
loop_
_entity_poly.entity_id
_entity_poly.type
_entity_poly.pdbx_seq_one_letter_code
_entity_poly.pdbx_strand_id
1 'polypeptide(L)'
;MRKRILSSFRYSGLGLTISFLIILLIYPPYTSTRELLPIYGLGLFFGALFGLYKGKANAGRYAFIVGFILTLLLHVLWIKTEFSLTYSFSLLVVVVFVMGLISPEDSLDISIVPFAYFGGFILANLLFMNFNMYAIDGAVQSIILTGIAGAVIATVVIFLKSFLENTAKLSAKI
;
A
#
# COMPACT_ATOMS: atom_id res chain seq x y z
N MET A 1 2.92 20.41 -11.55
CA MET A 1 3.04 20.09 -10.11
C MET A 1 2.31 18.80 -9.70
N ARG A 2 1.02 18.61 -10.03
CA ARG A 2 0.21 17.44 -9.61
C ARG A 2 0.85 16.07 -9.88
N LYS A 3 1.45 15.85 -11.06
CA LYS A 3 2.13 14.58 -11.40
C LYS A 3 3.35 14.27 -10.52
N ARG A 4 4.14 15.28 -10.14
CA ARG A 4 5.34 15.11 -9.28
C ARG A 4 4.97 14.74 -7.84
N ILE A 5 3.94 15.38 -7.29
CA ILE A 5 3.43 15.08 -5.94
C ILE A 5 2.86 13.65 -5.87
N LEU A 6 2.11 13.23 -6.90
CA LEU A 6 1.58 11.86 -6.95
C LEU A 6 2.68 10.81 -7.13
N SER A 7 3.72 11.12 -7.91
CA SER A 7 4.92 10.28 -8.00
C SER A 7 5.61 10.14 -6.63
N SER A 8 5.72 11.24 -5.87
CA SER A 8 6.25 11.25 -4.49
C SER A 8 5.54 10.20 -3.62
N PHE A 9 4.20 10.18 -3.58
CA PHE A 9 3.45 9.23 -2.76
C PHE A 9 3.73 7.76 -3.09
N ARG A 10 3.81 7.42 -4.38
CA ARG A 10 4.11 6.05 -4.80
C ARG A 10 5.49 5.62 -4.31
N TYR A 11 6.51 6.45 -4.54
CA TYR A 11 7.87 6.13 -4.15
C TYR A 11 8.08 6.21 -2.64
N SER A 12 7.32 7.04 -1.91
CA SER A 12 7.24 6.98 -0.44
C SER A 12 6.67 5.66 0.04
N GLY A 13 5.61 5.15 -0.59
CA GLY A 13 5.07 3.83 -0.26
C GLY A 13 6.07 2.69 -0.52
N LEU A 14 6.76 2.75 -1.65
CA LEU A 14 7.85 1.81 -1.94
C LEU A 14 8.99 1.94 -0.91
N GLY A 15 9.42 3.16 -0.57
CA GLY A 15 10.45 3.42 0.42
C GLY A 15 10.08 2.91 1.80
N LEU A 16 8.83 3.12 2.25
CA LEU A 16 8.32 2.54 3.49
C LEU A 16 8.31 1.02 3.48
N THR A 17 7.92 0.42 2.36
CA THR A 17 7.94 -1.05 2.24
C THR A 17 9.35 -1.60 2.25
N ILE A 18 10.30 -0.93 1.60
CA ILE A 18 11.72 -1.29 1.67
C ILE A 18 12.23 -1.16 3.12
N SER A 19 11.91 -0.06 3.81
CA SER A 19 12.24 0.09 5.23
C SER A 19 11.68 -1.05 6.06
N PHE A 20 10.42 -1.42 5.87
CA PHE A 20 9.80 -2.56 6.55
C PHE A 20 10.56 -3.87 6.31
N LEU A 21 10.92 -4.16 5.06
CA LEU A 21 11.67 -5.38 4.71
C LEU A 21 13.08 -5.38 5.32
N ILE A 22 13.78 -4.24 5.31
CA ILE A 22 15.10 -4.09 5.94
C ILE A 22 14.99 -4.32 7.45
N ILE A 23 13.96 -3.75 8.08
CA ILE A 23 13.70 -3.93 9.51
C ILE A 23 13.47 -5.42 9.82
N LEU A 24 12.60 -6.10 9.07
CA LEU A 24 12.34 -7.52 9.24
C LEU A 24 13.60 -8.39 9.07
N LEU A 25 14.50 -8.00 8.18
CA LEU A 25 15.71 -8.77 7.86
C LEU A 25 16.81 -8.60 8.92
N ILE A 26 16.94 -7.40 9.49
CA ILE A 26 18.11 -7.02 10.30
C ILE A 26 17.78 -6.95 11.79
N TYR A 27 16.58 -6.49 12.16
CA TYR A 27 16.24 -6.18 13.54
C TYR A 27 15.45 -7.31 14.20
N PRO A 28 15.74 -7.63 15.48
CA PRO A 28 14.93 -8.59 16.23
C PRO A 28 13.46 -8.16 16.34
N PRO A 29 12.52 -9.12 16.40
CA PRO A 29 11.07 -8.83 16.38
C PRO A 29 10.56 -8.08 17.62
N TYR A 30 11.31 -8.12 18.73
CA TYR A 30 10.99 -7.42 19.98
C TYR A 30 11.57 -6.00 20.03
N THR A 31 12.22 -5.52 18.96
CA THR A 31 12.74 -4.15 18.88
C THR A 31 11.57 -3.16 18.90
N SER A 32 11.66 -2.14 19.75
CA SER A 32 10.61 -1.13 19.89
C SER A 32 10.36 -0.39 18.58
N THR A 33 9.09 -0.23 18.20
CA THR A 33 8.70 0.55 17.01
C THR A 33 9.22 1.99 17.06
N ARG A 34 9.42 2.56 18.26
CA ARG A 34 9.99 3.92 18.43
C ARG A 34 11.44 4.01 17.96
N GLU A 35 12.24 2.96 18.19
CA GLU A 35 13.63 2.89 17.75
C GLU A 35 13.74 2.68 16.24
N LEU A 36 12.73 2.04 15.66
CA LEU A 36 12.64 1.76 14.22
C LEU A 36 12.03 2.92 13.42
N LEU A 37 11.37 3.88 14.09
CA LEU A 37 10.71 5.03 13.46
C LEU A 37 11.63 5.85 12.54
N PRO A 38 12.91 6.11 12.89
CA PRO A 38 13.85 6.79 12.00
C PRO A 38 14.06 6.06 10.67
N ILE A 39 14.08 4.73 10.66
CA ILE A 39 14.27 3.93 9.43
C ILE A 39 13.05 4.05 8.52
N TYR A 40 11.85 4.01 9.08
CA TYR A 40 10.62 4.31 8.33
C TYR A 40 10.60 5.75 7.81
N GLY A 41 11.00 6.71 8.64
CA GLY A 41 11.09 8.12 8.27
C GLY A 41 12.07 8.36 7.11
N LEU A 42 13.25 7.75 7.15
CA LEU A 42 14.23 7.82 6.07
C LEU A 42 13.70 7.19 4.77
N GLY A 43 13.06 6.02 4.85
CA GLY A 43 12.45 5.38 3.68
C GLY A 43 11.36 6.24 3.04
N LEU A 44 10.46 6.80 3.85
CA LEU A 44 9.43 7.72 3.38
C LEU A 44 10.04 8.98 2.74
N PHE A 45 11.05 9.58 3.39
CA PHE A 45 11.71 10.80 2.95
C PHE A 45 12.48 10.58 1.64
N PHE A 46 13.36 9.58 1.56
CA PHE A 46 14.11 9.28 0.34
C PHE A 46 13.20 8.82 -0.79
N GLY A 47 12.16 8.04 -0.49
CA GLY A 47 11.11 7.68 -1.44
C GLY A 47 10.41 8.92 -2.02
N ALA A 48 10.00 9.86 -1.16
CA ALA A 48 9.39 11.12 -1.59
C ALA A 48 10.35 11.94 -2.48
N LEU A 49 11.60 12.09 -2.02
CA LEU A 49 12.65 12.83 -2.72
C LEU A 49 12.88 12.25 -4.12
N PHE A 50 13.05 10.93 -4.21
CA PHE A 50 13.22 10.24 -5.49
C PHE A 50 12.02 10.45 -6.42
N GLY A 51 10.81 10.35 -5.89
CA GLY A 51 9.58 10.56 -6.65
C GLY A 51 9.42 11.99 -7.18
N LEU A 52 9.90 13.00 -6.45
CA LEU A 52 9.86 14.40 -6.86
C LEU A 52 10.87 14.74 -7.97
N TYR A 53 12.09 14.20 -7.88
CA TYR A 53 13.20 14.57 -8.77
C TYR A 53 13.36 13.66 -10.00
N LYS A 54 13.14 12.35 -9.87
CA LYS A 54 13.45 11.36 -10.93
C LYS A 54 12.29 10.43 -11.30
N GLY A 55 11.18 10.48 -10.57
CA GLY A 55 10.04 9.62 -10.82
C GLY A 55 9.29 9.95 -12.11
N LYS A 56 9.48 9.13 -13.15
CA LYS A 56 8.75 9.24 -14.44
C LYS A 56 7.52 8.34 -14.55
N ALA A 57 7.42 7.32 -13.71
CA ALA A 57 6.39 6.30 -13.88
C ALA A 57 5.02 6.86 -13.47
N ASN A 58 3.97 6.51 -14.20
CA ASN A 58 2.72 7.26 -14.23
C ASN A 58 1.53 6.55 -13.61
N ALA A 59 1.53 5.23 -13.42
CA ALA A 59 0.28 4.52 -13.14
C ALA A 59 -0.02 4.22 -11.66
N GLY A 60 0.96 4.15 -10.77
CA GLY A 60 0.71 3.85 -9.34
C GLY A 60 0.12 5.00 -8.50
N ARG A 61 -0.58 5.97 -9.10
CA ARG A 61 -0.93 7.28 -8.51
C ARG A 61 -1.74 7.20 -7.21
N TYR A 62 -2.51 6.13 -7.03
CA TYR A 62 -3.46 6.01 -5.93
C TYR A 62 -3.20 4.81 -5.02
N ALA A 63 -2.33 3.87 -5.39
CA ALA A 63 -2.15 2.64 -4.64
C ALA A 63 -1.76 2.90 -3.17
N PHE A 64 -0.78 3.80 -2.96
CA PHE A 64 -0.38 4.26 -1.63
C PHE A 64 -1.54 4.91 -0.85
N ILE A 65 -2.28 5.81 -1.49
CA ILE A 65 -3.41 6.51 -0.87
C ILE A 65 -4.51 5.52 -0.47
N VAL A 66 -4.79 4.53 -1.32
CA VAL A 66 -5.81 3.50 -1.08
C VAL A 66 -5.40 2.63 0.10
N GLY A 67 -4.16 2.13 0.13
CA GLY A 67 -3.65 1.35 1.27
C GLY A 67 -3.72 2.14 2.58
N PHE A 68 -3.36 3.43 2.53
CA PHE A 68 -3.45 4.33 3.67
C PHE A 68 -4.89 4.54 4.16
N ILE A 69 -5.79 4.95 3.26
CA ILE A 69 -7.18 5.30 3.60
C ILE A 69 -7.94 4.08 4.11
N LEU A 70 -7.83 2.91 3.45
CA LEU A 70 -8.56 1.72 3.87
C LEU A 70 -8.12 1.25 5.25
N THR A 71 -6.80 1.31 5.51
CA THR A 71 -6.25 0.97 6.82
C THR A 71 -6.70 1.96 7.88
N LEU A 72 -6.72 3.26 7.57
CA LEU A 72 -7.22 4.30 8.45
C LEU A 72 -8.72 4.10 8.76
N LEU A 73 -9.53 3.78 7.76
CA LEU A 73 -10.95 3.49 7.93
C LEU A 73 -11.16 2.30 8.86
N LEU A 74 -10.39 1.21 8.71
CA LEU A 74 -10.47 0.07 9.62
C LEU A 74 -10.13 0.47 11.06
N HIS A 75 -9.05 1.22 11.27
CA HIS A 75 -8.69 1.68 12.61
C HIS A 75 -9.83 2.52 13.23
N VAL A 76 -10.37 3.48 12.48
CA VAL A 76 -11.47 4.33 12.96
C VAL A 76 -12.74 3.53 13.23
N LEU A 77 -13.03 2.54 12.39
CA LEU A 77 -14.20 1.68 12.51
C LEU A 77 -14.09 0.82 13.79
N TRP A 78 -12.96 0.16 14.02
CA TRP A 78 -12.75 -0.65 15.23
C TRP A 78 -12.75 0.16 16.53
N ILE A 79 -12.36 1.44 16.49
CA ILE A 79 -12.48 2.32 17.65
C ILE A 79 -13.95 2.62 18.00
N LYS A 80 -14.86 2.60 17.02
CA LYS A 80 -16.23 3.10 17.17
C LYS A 80 -17.31 2.02 17.14
N THR A 81 -17.01 0.84 16.62
CA THR A 81 -18.01 -0.21 16.37
C THR A 81 -17.50 -1.56 16.85
N GLU A 82 -18.43 -2.46 17.13
CA GLU A 82 -18.10 -3.87 17.39
C GLU A 82 -17.38 -4.50 16.20
N PHE A 83 -16.47 -5.42 16.50
CA PHE A 83 -15.66 -6.09 15.50
C PHE A 83 -16.51 -6.97 14.56
N SER A 84 -16.23 -6.90 13.26
CA SER A 84 -16.85 -7.80 12.27
C SER A 84 -15.97 -7.97 11.03
N LEU A 85 -15.62 -9.21 10.68
CA LEU A 85 -14.83 -9.52 9.48
C LEU A 85 -15.50 -9.06 8.17
N THR A 86 -16.83 -8.91 8.16
CA THR A 86 -17.59 -8.47 6.98
C THR A 86 -17.11 -7.12 6.47
N TYR A 87 -16.74 -6.19 7.34
CA TYR A 87 -16.25 -4.87 6.91
C TYR A 87 -14.88 -4.98 6.23
N SER A 88 -13.99 -5.84 6.72
CA SER A 88 -12.67 -6.09 6.13
C SER A 88 -12.79 -6.67 4.72
N PHE A 89 -13.65 -7.68 4.54
CA PHE A 89 -13.91 -8.25 3.22
C PHE A 89 -14.54 -7.23 2.27
N SER A 90 -15.47 -6.41 2.77
CA SER A 90 -16.10 -5.34 1.98
C SER A 90 -15.06 -4.32 1.50
N LEU A 91 -14.09 -3.94 2.34
CA LEU A 91 -13.00 -3.05 1.95
C LEU A 91 -12.02 -3.71 0.97
N LEU A 92 -11.78 -5.02 1.07
CA LEU A 92 -11.00 -5.76 0.06
C LEU A 92 -11.67 -5.74 -1.32
N VAL A 93 -13.01 -5.80 -1.38
CA VAL A 93 -13.74 -5.62 -2.65
C VAL A 93 -13.46 -4.23 -3.22
N VAL A 94 -13.45 -3.18 -2.38
CA VAL A 94 -13.06 -1.82 -2.81
C VAL A 94 -11.64 -1.80 -3.38
N VAL A 95 -10.68 -2.54 -2.80
CA VAL A 95 -9.33 -2.67 -3.37
C VAL A 95 -9.37 -3.23 -4.78
N VAL A 96 -10.13 -4.31 -5.03
CA VAL A 96 -10.28 -4.90 -6.38
C VAL A 96 -10.75 -3.85 -7.38
N PHE A 97 -11.83 -3.14 -7.04
CA PHE A 97 -12.39 -2.10 -7.91
C PHE A 97 -11.38 -0.99 -8.19
N VAL A 98 -10.76 -0.42 -7.15
CA VAL A 98 -9.85 0.71 -7.32
C VAL A 98 -8.60 0.32 -8.08
N MET A 99 -8.03 -0.86 -7.81
CA MET A 99 -6.86 -1.37 -8.55
C MET A 99 -7.21 -1.67 -10.01
N GLY A 100 -8.43 -2.13 -10.29
CA GLY A 100 -8.92 -2.34 -11.65
C GLY A 100 -8.99 -1.05 -12.48
N LEU A 101 -9.18 0.10 -11.83
CA LEU A 101 -9.18 1.41 -12.51
C LEU A 101 -7.77 1.92 -12.84
N ILE A 102 -6.73 1.37 -12.21
CA ILE A 102 -5.34 1.78 -12.46
C ILE A 102 -4.87 1.14 -13.77
N SER A 103 -4.46 1.94 -14.76
CA SER A 103 -3.85 1.44 -16.01
C SER A 103 -2.33 1.60 -15.95
N PRO A 104 -1.56 0.52 -15.83
CA PRO A 104 -0.10 0.55 -15.85
C PRO A 104 0.41 1.02 -17.22
N GLU A 105 1.24 2.07 -17.25
CA GLU A 105 1.84 2.56 -18.50
C GLU A 105 3.08 1.72 -18.88
N ASP A 106 3.87 1.30 -17.87
CA ASP A 106 5.12 0.56 -18.04
C ASP A 106 5.21 -0.67 -17.11
N SER A 107 6.12 -1.61 -17.39
CA SER A 107 6.37 -2.79 -16.54
C SER A 107 6.80 -2.43 -15.11
N LEU A 108 7.55 -1.35 -14.96
CA LEU A 108 7.98 -0.83 -13.65
C LEU A 108 6.79 -0.33 -12.81
N ASP A 109 5.71 0.13 -13.45
CA ASP A 109 4.50 0.52 -12.73
C ASP A 109 3.78 -0.69 -12.13
N ILE A 110 3.70 -1.80 -12.87
CA ILE A 110 3.07 -3.05 -12.43
C ILE A 110 3.73 -3.54 -11.13
N SER A 111 5.06 -3.53 -11.09
CA SER A 111 5.82 -4.00 -9.93
C SER A 111 5.69 -3.07 -8.71
N ILE A 112 5.63 -1.76 -8.91
CA ILE A 112 5.64 -0.80 -7.79
C ILE A 112 4.27 -0.68 -7.11
N VAL A 113 3.16 -0.86 -7.83
CA VAL A 113 1.79 -0.73 -7.29
C VAL A 113 1.55 -1.49 -5.98
N PRO A 114 1.86 -2.80 -5.85
CA PRO A 114 1.61 -3.53 -4.61
C PRO A 114 2.48 -3.03 -3.45
N PHE A 115 3.75 -2.69 -3.69
CA PHE A 115 4.61 -2.10 -2.66
C PHE A 115 4.14 -0.70 -2.25
N ALA A 116 3.62 0.10 -3.19
CA ALA A 116 3.06 1.40 -2.86
C ALA A 116 1.82 1.25 -1.96
N TYR A 117 0.90 0.31 -2.29
CA TYR A 117 -0.25 -0.02 -1.44
C TYR A 117 0.17 -0.45 -0.04
N PHE A 118 1.09 -1.41 0.04
CA PHE A 118 1.57 -1.92 1.32
C PHE A 118 2.28 -0.84 2.16
N GLY A 119 3.01 0.06 1.52
CA GLY A 119 3.59 1.23 2.18
C GLY A 119 2.55 2.18 2.78
N GLY A 120 1.41 2.36 2.10
CA GLY A 120 0.28 3.13 2.65
C GLY A 120 -0.31 2.46 3.90
N PHE A 121 -0.46 1.14 3.85
CA PHE A 121 -0.85 0.33 5.00
C PHE A 121 0.13 0.47 6.17
N ILE A 122 1.44 0.37 5.93
CA ILE A 122 2.48 0.56 6.96
C ILE A 122 2.35 1.95 7.59
N LEU A 123 2.24 3.00 6.79
CA LEU A 123 2.14 4.36 7.30
C LEU A 123 0.93 4.54 8.22
N ALA A 124 -0.23 4.02 7.82
CA ALA A 124 -1.43 4.08 8.65
C ALA A 124 -1.23 3.36 9.99
N ASN A 125 -0.64 2.16 10.00
CA ASN A 125 -0.33 1.46 11.25
C ASN A 125 0.65 2.26 12.14
N LEU A 126 1.64 2.93 11.56
CA LEU A 126 2.56 3.79 12.31
C LEU A 126 1.84 4.98 12.96
N LEU A 127 0.84 5.57 12.31
CA LEU A 127 0.04 6.65 12.90
C LEU A 127 -0.78 6.18 14.11
N PHE A 128 -1.25 4.94 14.08
CA PHE A 128 -2.05 4.34 15.15
C PHE A 128 -1.22 3.47 16.11
N MET A 129 0.11 3.53 16.08
CA MET A 129 0.98 2.64 16.88
C MET A 129 0.77 2.73 18.40
N ASN A 130 0.24 3.85 18.90
CA ASN A 130 -0.04 4.05 20.32
C ASN A 130 -1.50 3.72 20.70
N PHE A 131 -2.33 3.34 19.73
CA PHE A 131 -3.69 2.89 20.01
C PHE A 131 -3.69 1.42 20.43
N ASN A 132 -4.40 1.11 21.50
CA ASN A 132 -4.53 -0.23 22.02
C ASN A 132 -5.53 -1.06 21.18
N MET A 133 -5.17 -1.35 19.92
CA MET A 133 -5.99 -2.17 19.03
C MET A 133 -6.02 -3.64 19.43
N TYR A 134 -5.04 -4.10 20.21
CA TYR A 134 -4.99 -5.48 20.71
C TYR A 134 -6.04 -5.76 21.80
N ALA A 135 -6.58 -4.71 22.44
CA ALA A 135 -7.72 -4.84 23.34
C ALA A 135 -9.05 -5.13 22.62
N ILE A 136 -9.09 -5.00 21.30
CA ILE A 136 -10.27 -5.28 20.48
C ILE A 136 -10.03 -6.60 19.75
N ASP A 137 -10.74 -7.65 20.18
CA ASP A 137 -10.60 -8.99 19.60
C ASP A 137 -10.81 -8.97 18.08
N GLY A 138 -9.85 -9.56 17.35
CA GLY A 138 -9.89 -9.67 15.89
C GLY A 138 -9.52 -8.39 15.12
N ALA A 139 -9.44 -7.21 15.74
CA ALA A 139 -9.15 -5.95 15.04
C ALA A 139 -7.77 -5.96 14.35
N VAL A 140 -6.74 -6.40 15.08
CA VAL A 140 -5.36 -6.51 14.54
C VAL A 140 -5.31 -7.50 13.36
N GLN A 141 -5.99 -8.66 13.49
CA GLN A 141 -6.04 -9.66 12.42
C GLN A 141 -6.71 -9.12 11.17
N SER A 142 -7.82 -8.40 11.32
CA SER A 142 -8.56 -7.75 10.23
C SER A 142 -7.73 -6.68 9.52
N ILE A 143 -7.00 -5.84 10.28
CA ILE A 143 -6.10 -4.82 9.74
C ILE A 143 -4.99 -5.49 8.92
N ILE A 144 -4.31 -6.50 9.50
CA ILE A 144 -3.24 -7.23 8.83
C ILE A 144 -3.75 -7.95 7.57
N LEU A 145 -4.90 -8.62 7.66
CA LEU A 145 -5.54 -9.28 6.53
C LEU A 145 -5.78 -8.29 5.39
N THR A 146 -6.33 -7.12 5.70
CA THR A 146 -6.65 -6.10 4.67
C THR A 146 -5.38 -5.50 4.05
N GLY A 147 -4.31 -5.35 4.85
CA GLY A 147 -3.01 -4.91 4.36
C GLY A 147 -2.34 -5.93 3.42
N ILE A 148 -2.22 -7.18 3.87
CA ILE A 148 -1.53 -8.22 3.10
C ILE A 148 -2.37 -8.67 1.90
N ALA A 149 -3.63 -9.06 2.13
CA ALA A 149 -4.52 -9.51 1.06
C ALA A 149 -4.76 -8.39 0.05
N GLY A 150 -4.87 -7.13 0.50
CA GLY A 150 -4.99 -5.99 -0.41
C GLY A 150 -3.76 -5.81 -1.31
N ALA A 151 -2.54 -6.03 -0.81
CA ALA A 151 -1.33 -5.98 -1.62
C ALA A 151 -1.27 -7.14 -2.64
N VAL A 152 -1.70 -8.34 -2.24
CA VAL A 152 -1.82 -9.50 -3.14
C VAL A 152 -2.86 -9.23 -4.23
N ILE A 153 -4.04 -8.72 -3.87
CA ILE A 153 -5.08 -8.33 -4.83
C ILE A 153 -4.54 -7.27 -5.79
N ALA A 154 -3.87 -6.23 -5.28
CA ALA A 154 -3.28 -5.19 -6.11
C ALA A 154 -2.30 -5.78 -7.14
N THR A 155 -1.49 -6.76 -6.74
CA THR A 155 -0.58 -7.50 -7.62
C THR A 155 -1.33 -8.27 -8.71
N VAL A 156 -2.32 -9.08 -8.33
CA VAL A 156 -3.07 -9.93 -9.27
C VAL A 156 -3.84 -9.07 -10.27
N VAL A 157 -4.55 -8.05 -9.79
CA VAL A 157 -5.39 -7.19 -10.63
C VAL A 157 -4.55 -6.38 -11.62
N ILE A 158 -3.46 -5.76 -11.16
CA ILE A 158 -2.62 -4.94 -12.04
C ILE A 158 -1.91 -5.79 -13.10
N PHE A 159 -1.47 -7.00 -12.73
CA PHE A 159 -0.83 -7.93 -13.64
C PHE A 159 -1.82 -8.45 -14.69
N LEU A 160 -2.99 -8.93 -14.26
CA LEU A 160 -4.03 -9.43 -15.16
C LEU A 160 -4.49 -8.35 -16.14
N LYS A 161 -4.70 -7.13 -15.66
CA LYS A 161 -5.08 -6.00 -16.51
C LYS A 161 -4.02 -5.70 -17.56
N SER A 162 -2.75 -5.62 -17.15
CA SER A 162 -1.65 -5.39 -18.10
C SER A 162 -1.55 -6.50 -19.15
N PHE A 163 -1.72 -7.76 -18.74
CA PHE A 163 -1.73 -8.90 -19.64
C PHE A 163 -2.85 -8.81 -20.69
N LEU A 164 -4.08 -8.48 -20.25
CA LEU A 164 -5.23 -8.31 -21.13
C LEU A 164 -5.05 -7.14 -22.10
N GLU A 165 -4.59 -5.98 -21.61
CA GLU A 165 -4.35 -4.80 -22.44
C GLU A 165 -3.27 -5.05 -23.51
N ASN A 166 -2.20 -5.76 -23.16
CA ASN A 166 -1.13 -6.11 -24.11
C ASN A 166 -1.61 -7.14 -25.16
N THR A 167 -2.39 -8.13 -24.74
CA THR A 167 -2.98 -9.13 -25.65
C THR A 167 -3.95 -8.49 -26.63
N ALA A 168 -4.81 -7.57 -26.15
CA ALA A 168 -5.74 -6.83 -27.01
C ALA A 168 -5.00 -5.97 -28.06
N LYS A 169 -3.92 -5.30 -27.67
CA LYS A 169 -3.08 -4.51 -28.60
C LYS A 169 -2.40 -5.38 -29.66
N LEU A 170 -1.98 -6.59 -29.30
CA LEU A 170 -1.40 -7.55 -30.23
C LEU A 170 -2.46 -8.07 -31.22
N SER A 171 -3.65 -8.42 -30.72
CA SER A 171 -4.76 -8.88 -31.55
C SER A 171 -5.28 -7.81 -32.52
N ALA A 172 -5.19 -6.53 -32.18
CA ALA A 172 -5.63 -5.43 -33.06
C ALA A 172 -4.59 -5.05 -34.14
N LYS A 173 -3.38 -5.60 -34.09
CA LYS A 173 -2.30 -5.38 -35.07
C LYS A 173 -2.21 -6.48 -36.13
N ILE A 174 -2.91 -7.60 -35.93
CA ILE A 174 -3.03 -8.72 -36.87
C ILE A 174 -4.27 -8.48 -37.72
#